data_AF-A0A8H6DF82-F1
#
_entry.id   AF-A0A8H6DF82-F1
#
_cell.length_a   1.000
_cell.length_b   1.000
_cell.length_c   1.000
_cell.angle_alpha   90.00
_cell.angle_beta   90.00
_cell.angle_gamma   90.00
#
_symmetry.space_group_name_H-M   'P 1'
#
loop_
_entity.id
_entity.type
_entity.pdbx_description
1 polymer ?
#
loop_
_entity_poly.entity_id
_entity_poly.type
_entity_poly.pdbx_seq_one_letter_code
_entity_poly.pdbx_strand_id
1 'polypeptide(L)'
;MTSKTCPQRYEELLKPPAPTAQARPLPTTSSSALSLHAGEAPRPTSSGSSDQAESVKDSASCIIVRLDSADNIVPTSRYDDPRAIYQRYVAARDAWYKAQPRGSIKTNQQYRRALGLPLRYDKCSYQWCLDWKQMGKRCDAPNVSRDWTKEEMMAYLDWSKAEDDRVEAQVAVEMESSPFSSRRGMHDIWEAAAADSEAQQAIHSGR
;
A
#
# COMPACT_ATOMS: atom_id res chain seq x y z
N MET A 1 -19.69 49.92 -22.56
CA MET A 1 -20.39 49.03 -21.61
C MET A 1 -19.46 48.81 -20.43
N THR A 2 -19.69 49.52 -19.33
CA THR A 2 -18.83 49.51 -18.14
C THR A 2 -19.45 48.59 -17.10
N SER A 3 -18.82 47.45 -16.85
CA SER A 3 -19.21 46.49 -15.82
C SER A 3 -18.87 47.06 -14.44
N LYS A 4 -19.89 47.30 -13.62
CA LYS A 4 -19.77 47.60 -12.18
C LYS A 4 -20.43 46.48 -11.40
N THR A 5 -19.64 45.56 -10.84
CA THR A 5 -20.14 44.61 -9.82
C THR A 5 -19.03 44.19 -8.85
N CYS A 6 -19.36 44.33 -7.55
CA CYS A 6 -18.77 43.79 -6.31
C CYS A 6 -17.63 44.56 -5.59
N PRO A 7 -17.95 45.24 -4.47
CA PRO A 7 -17.00 45.65 -3.44
C PRO A 7 -16.63 44.52 -2.46
N GLN A 8 -15.43 44.64 -1.90
CA GLN A 8 -14.69 43.70 -1.05
C GLN A 8 -15.45 43.19 0.19
N ARG A 9 -15.58 41.86 0.28
CA ARG A 9 -16.03 41.12 1.49
C ARG A 9 -14.92 40.23 2.06
N TYR A 10 -13.65 40.55 1.82
CA TYR A 10 -12.51 39.72 2.19
C TYR A 10 -11.56 40.33 3.23
N GLU A 11 -11.84 41.54 3.73
CA GLU A 11 -10.96 42.21 4.72
C GLU A 11 -11.12 41.66 6.15
N GLU A 12 -12.19 40.92 6.47
CA GLU A 12 -12.43 40.41 7.84
C GLU A 12 -11.73 39.07 8.16
N LEU A 13 -11.13 38.39 7.19
CA LEU A 13 -10.47 37.09 7.42
C LEU A 13 -8.97 37.22 7.76
N LEU A 14 -8.41 38.43 7.77
CA LEU A 14 -6.99 38.70 8.00
C LEU A 14 -6.66 39.15 9.43
N LYS A 15 -7.57 38.94 10.39
CA LYS A 15 -7.32 39.30 11.80
C LYS A 15 -6.86 38.07 12.61
N PRO A 16 -5.56 37.97 12.99
CA PRO A 16 -5.10 36.89 13.85
C PRO A 16 -5.61 37.07 15.29
N PRO A 17 -5.97 35.99 16.00
CA PRO A 17 -6.35 36.05 17.42
C PRO A 17 -5.14 36.39 18.31
N ALA A 18 -5.41 37.13 19.38
CA ALA A 18 -4.41 37.59 20.35
C ALA A 18 -3.73 36.42 21.11
N PRO A 19 -2.43 36.53 21.44
CA PRO A 19 -1.71 35.48 22.16
C PRO A 19 -2.09 35.49 23.64
N THR A 20 -2.61 34.38 24.15
CA THR A 20 -2.80 34.17 25.60
C THR A 20 -1.71 33.24 26.14
N ALA A 21 -1.31 33.54 27.36
CA ALA A 21 -0.06 33.20 28.03
C ALA A 21 0.21 31.70 28.31
N GLN A 22 1.49 31.37 28.16
CA GLN A 22 2.36 30.60 29.07
C GLN A 22 1.90 29.24 29.62
N ALA A 23 2.63 28.19 29.24
CA ALA A 23 2.96 27.09 30.12
C ALA A 23 4.48 26.82 30.05
N ARG A 24 5.09 26.70 31.23
CA ARG A 24 6.51 26.63 31.52
C ARG A 24 7.02 25.17 31.36
N PRO A 25 8.23 24.93 30.82
CA PRO A 25 8.78 23.58 30.61
C PRO A 25 9.59 23.10 31.84
N LEU A 26 9.82 21.78 31.95
CA LEU A 26 10.92 21.06 32.65
C LEU A 26 10.62 19.53 32.67
N PRO A 27 11.60 18.63 32.83
CA PRO A 27 12.97 18.60 32.29
C PRO A 27 13.28 17.32 31.49
N THR A 28 14.27 17.44 30.62
CA THR A 28 14.99 16.39 29.88
C THR A 28 15.81 15.50 30.81
N THR A 29 15.66 14.18 30.72
CA THR A 29 16.68 13.22 31.18
C THR A 29 17.46 12.70 29.99
N SER A 30 18.69 13.19 29.90
CA SER A 30 19.77 12.69 29.05
C SER A 30 20.29 11.36 29.60
N SER A 31 20.63 10.43 28.72
CA SER A 31 21.66 9.42 29.02
C SER A 31 22.41 9.03 27.76
N SER A 32 23.72 9.23 27.79
CA SER A 32 24.66 9.03 26.69
C SER A 32 25.39 7.68 26.76
N ALA A 33 25.69 7.15 25.57
CA ALA A 33 26.91 6.48 25.10
C ALA A 33 27.45 5.18 25.73
N LEU A 34 27.73 4.19 24.85
CA LEU A 34 29.07 3.64 24.47
C LEU A 34 28.84 2.29 23.74
N SER A 35 29.11 2.16 22.43
CA SER A 35 30.40 1.81 21.78
C SER A 35 30.88 0.37 22.05
N LEU A 36 31.08 -0.45 20.99
CA LEU A 36 32.36 -1.08 20.62
C LEU A 36 32.26 -2.06 19.42
N HIS A 37 33.22 -1.86 18.50
CA HIS A 37 33.89 -2.69 17.48
C HIS A 37 33.41 -4.08 17.04
N ALA A 38 33.49 -4.30 15.72
CA ALA A 38 34.32 -5.29 14.98
C ALA A 38 33.74 -5.39 13.54
N GLY A 39 34.44 -5.63 12.44
CA GLY A 39 35.79 -6.07 12.14
C GLY A 39 35.83 -6.32 10.61
N GLU A 40 37.04 -6.35 10.08
CA GLU A 40 37.49 -6.36 8.69
C GLU A 40 36.87 -7.38 7.71
N ALA A 41 36.93 -7.01 6.41
CA ALA A 41 36.72 -7.84 5.22
C ALA A 41 37.86 -8.90 5.05
N PRO A 42 37.88 -9.85 4.07
CA PRO A 42 37.80 -9.57 2.63
C PRO A 42 37.15 -10.64 1.72
N ARG A 43 37.04 -10.26 0.44
CA ARG A 43 36.64 -11.01 -0.76
C ARG A 43 37.84 -11.76 -1.37
N PRO A 44 37.60 -12.83 -2.16
CA PRO A 44 38.27 -12.99 -3.47
C PRO A 44 37.25 -13.38 -4.57
N THR A 45 37.21 -12.79 -5.79
CA THR A 45 37.99 -13.13 -7.03
C THR A 45 38.01 -14.64 -7.32
N SER A 46 37.79 -15.20 -8.51
CA SER A 46 37.79 -14.76 -9.92
C SER A 46 37.39 -16.00 -10.77
N SER A 47 37.17 -15.80 -12.08
CA SER A 47 37.36 -16.79 -13.17
C SER A 47 36.19 -17.77 -13.41
N GLY A 48 35.73 -18.02 -14.64
CA GLY A 48 36.16 -17.61 -15.97
C GLY A 48 35.62 -18.60 -17.02
N SER A 49 35.39 -18.10 -18.26
CA SER A 49 35.24 -18.82 -19.55
C SER A 49 34.01 -19.73 -19.74
N SER A 50 33.06 -19.46 -20.65
CA SER A 50 33.14 -19.40 -22.12
C SER A 50 33.35 -20.77 -22.76
N ASP A 51 32.35 -21.27 -23.50
CA ASP A 51 32.51 -21.73 -24.88
C ASP A 51 31.17 -21.97 -25.60
N GLN A 52 31.24 -21.81 -26.91
CA GLN A 52 30.21 -21.59 -27.91
C GLN A 52 30.42 -22.63 -29.03
N ALA A 53 29.34 -23.24 -29.54
CA ALA A 53 29.14 -23.74 -30.92
C ALA A 53 27.89 -24.66 -30.93
N GLU A 54 26.81 -24.40 -31.70
CA GLU A 54 26.66 -24.67 -33.16
C GLU A 54 26.85 -26.17 -33.50
N SER A 55 26.06 -26.89 -34.30
CA SER A 55 24.94 -26.61 -35.22
C SER A 55 24.45 -27.95 -35.82
N VAL A 56 23.24 -27.92 -36.41
CA VAL A 56 22.67 -28.84 -37.44
C VAL A 56 22.03 -30.19 -37.04
N LYS A 57 20.69 -30.12 -36.91
CA LYS A 57 19.61 -30.90 -37.55
C LYS A 57 19.79 -32.43 -37.73
N ASP A 58 18.90 -33.17 -37.08
CA ASP A 58 18.29 -34.34 -37.72
C ASP A 58 16.78 -34.39 -37.45
N SER A 59 16.07 -34.82 -38.49
CA SER A 59 14.64 -34.68 -38.71
C SER A 59 13.96 -35.99 -38.36
N ALA A 60 13.25 -36.04 -37.22
CA ALA A 60 12.32 -37.13 -36.94
C ALA A 60 11.15 -36.62 -36.09
N SER A 61 9.96 -36.70 -36.69
CA SER A 61 8.66 -36.47 -36.07
C SER A 61 8.51 -37.28 -34.80
N CYS A 62 8.36 -36.60 -33.66
CA CYS A 62 7.65 -37.11 -32.51
C CYS A 62 6.92 -35.95 -31.83
N ILE A 63 5.60 -36.09 -31.72
CA ILE A 63 4.74 -35.19 -30.95
C ILE A 63 5.17 -35.35 -29.48
N ILE A 64 6.07 -34.49 -29.00
CA ILE A 64 6.27 -34.34 -27.57
C ILE A 64 5.11 -33.46 -27.08
N VAL A 65 4.14 -34.13 -26.45
CA VAL A 65 3.17 -33.48 -25.58
C VAL A 65 4.00 -32.77 -24.51
N ARG A 66 4.13 -31.46 -24.66
CA ARG A 66 4.82 -30.60 -23.71
C ARG A 66 3.93 -30.50 -22.46
N LEU A 67 4.06 -31.49 -21.60
CA LEU A 67 3.51 -31.47 -20.25
C LEU A 67 4.54 -30.80 -19.34
N ASP A 68 4.83 -29.53 -19.63
CA ASP A 68 5.81 -28.78 -18.87
C ASP A 68 5.05 -27.94 -17.86
N SER A 69 5.14 -28.40 -16.61
CA SER A 69 4.96 -27.68 -15.37
C SER A 69 4.21 -26.37 -15.48
N ALA A 70 2.99 -26.37 -14.95
CA ALA A 70 2.51 -25.22 -14.22
C ALA A 70 3.43 -24.98 -13.02
N ASP A 71 4.63 -24.44 -13.28
CA ASP A 71 5.17 -23.44 -12.40
C ASP A 71 4.06 -22.39 -12.34
N ASN A 72 3.27 -22.48 -11.27
CA ASN A 72 2.51 -21.36 -10.78
C ASN A 72 3.55 -20.27 -10.48
N ILE A 73 3.97 -19.55 -11.53
CA ILE A 73 4.22 -18.13 -11.44
C ILE A 73 2.84 -17.59 -11.09
N VAL A 74 2.44 -17.70 -9.82
CA VAL A 74 1.59 -16.70 -9.22
C VAL A 74 2.38 -15.44 -9.53
N PRO A 75 1.92 -14.57 -10.44
CA PRO A 75 2.51 -13.25 -10.52
C PRO A 75 2.41 -12.77 -9.09
N THR A 76 3.53 -12.53 -8.41
CA THR A 76 3.52 -11.98 -7.06
C THR A 76 2.71 -10.71 -7.19
N SER A 77 1.44 -10.82 -6.83
CA SER A 77 0.47 -9.82 -7.23
C SER A 77 0.90 -8.55 -6.51
N ARG A 78 0.82 -7.42 -7.21
CA ARG A 78 1.24 -6.17 -6.61
C ARG A 78 0.46 -5.98 -5.31
N TYR A 79 1.11 -5.37 -4.33
CA TYR A 79 0.51 -5.08 -3.04
C TYR A 79 -0.83 -4.35 -3.22
N ASP A 80 -0.90 -3.43 -4.17
CA ASP A 80 -2.07 -2.63 -4.51
C ASP A 80 -3.06 -3.32 -5.49
N ASP A 81 -2.80 -4.55 -5.94
CA ASP A 81 -3.73 -5.29 -6.82
C ASP A 81 -5.05 -5.58 -6.07
N PRO A 82 -6.21 -5.16 -6.61
CA PRO A 82 -7.51 -5.34 -5.97
C PRO A 82 -7.86 -6.78 -5.61
N ARG A 83 -7.40 -7.77 -6.39
CA ARG A 83 -7.67 -9.18 -6.10
C ARG A 83 -6.77 -9.66 -4.96
N ALA A 84 -5.51 -9.25 -4.95
CA ALA A 84 -4.60 -9.51 -3.84
C ALA A 84 -5.14 -8.90 -2.53
N ILE A 85 -5.64 -7.65 -2.58
CA ILE A 85 -6.29 -6.99 -1.45
C ILE A 85 -7.49 -7.82 -0.95
N TYR A 86 -8.38 -8.25 -1.85
CA TYR A 86 -9.52 -9.06 -1.47
C TYR A 86 -9.13 -10.43 -0.90
N GLN A 87 -8.11 -11.08 -1.45
CA GLN A 87 -7.59 -12.35 -0.90
C GLN A 87 -7.07 -12.17 0.53
N ARG A 88 -6.33 -11.09 0.81
CA ARG A 88 -5.88 -10.75 2.17
C ARG A 88 -7.05 -10.49 3.10
N TYR A 89 -8.08 -9.78 2.63
CA TYR A 89 -9.31 -9.56 3.39
C TYR A 89 -10.00 -10.88 3.76
N VAL A 90 -10.16 -11.80 2.80
CA VAL A 90 -10.77 -13.11 3.04
C VAL A 90 -9.94 -13.93 4.03
N ALA A 91 -8.62 -13.95 3.88
CA ALA A 91 -7.73 -14.65 4.80
C ALA A 91 -7.82 -14.11 6.24
N ALA A 92 -7.86 -12.78 6.40
CA ALA A 92 -8.02 -12.15 7.71
C ALA A 92 -9.40 -12.45 8.33
N ARG A 93 -10.47 -12.38 7.54
CA ARG A 93 -11.83 -12.74 7.95
C ARG A 93 -11.93 -14.20 8.37
N ASP A 94 -11.31 -15.10 7.62
CA ASP A 94 -11.32 -16.53 7.91
C ASP A 94 -10.49 -16.87 9.16
N ALA A 95 -9.37 -16.17 9.37
CA ALA A 95 -8.61 -16.26 10.62
C ALA A 95 -9.46 -15.79 11.82
N TRP A 96 -10.17 -14.67 11.66
CA TRP A 96 -11.11 -14.17 12.68
C TRP A 96 -12.23 -15.18 12.95
N TYR A 97 -12.81 -15.79 11.92
CA TYR A 97 -13.82 -16.86 12.05
C TYR A 97 -13.30 -18.09 12.80
N LYS A 98 -12.04 -18.48 12.59
CA LYS A 98 -11.41 -19.62 13.29
C LYS A 98 -11.18 -19.32 14.77
N ALA A 99 -10.89 -18.07 15.11
CA ALA A 99 -10.69 -17.62 16.49
C ALA A 99 -12.00 -17.48 17.30
N GLN A 100 -13.16 -17.46 16.64
CA GLN A 100 -14.44 -17.30 17.35
C GLN A 100 -14.84 -18.56 18.14
N PRO A 101 -15.47 -18.39 19.32
CA PRO A 101 -16.04 -19.49 20.10
C PRO A 101 -17.01 -20.37 19.28
N ARG A 102 -17.19 -21.62 19.74
CA ARG A 102 -18.19 -22.53 19.16
C ARG A 102 -19.59 -21.94 19.36
N GLY A 103 -20.39 -21.94 18.30
CA GLY A 103 -21.74 -21.36 18.30
C GLY A 103 -21.80 -19.87 17.93
N SER A 104 -20.65 -19.18 17.79
CA SER A 104 -20.64 -17.80 17.32
C SER A 104 -21.12 -17.68 15.87
N ILE A 105 -21.87 -16.61 15.59
CA ILE A 105 -22.34 -16.27 14.24
C ILE A 105 -21.17 -15.73 13.42
N LYS A 106 -20.77 -16.48 12.40
CA LYS A 106 -19.64 -16.16 11.51
C LYS A 106 -20.15 -15.54 10.21
N THR A 107 -20.41 -14.23 10.23
CA THR A 107 -20.82 -13.49 9.04
C THR A 107 -19.90 -12.31 8.79
N ASN A 108 -19.85 -11.86 7.54
CA ASN A 108 -19.02 -10.71 7.17
C ASN A 108 -19.43 -9.46 7.95
N GLN A 109 -20.72 -9.27 8.23
CA GLN A 109 -21.19 -8.14 9.03
C GLN A 109 -20.63 -8.17 10.46
N GLN A 110 -20.53 -9.34 11.08
CA GLN A 110 -19.96 -9.46 12.43
C GLN A 110 -18.45 -9.21 12.42
N TYR A 111 -17.74 -9.75 11.42
CA TYR A 111 -16.33 -9.45 11.22
C TYR A 111 -16.08 -7.94 11.10
N ARG A 112 -16.86 -7.26 10.25
CA ARG A 112 -16.74 -5.81 10.05
C ARG A 112 -17.04 -5.01 11.32
N ARG A 113 -18.09 -5.38 12.08
CA ARG A 113 -18.38 -4.76 13.38
C ARG A 113 -17.23 -4.94 14.37
N ALA A 114 -16.65 -6.13 14.43
CA ALA A 114 -15.57 -6.44 15.35
C ALA A 114 -14.30 -5.62 15.06
N LEU A 115 -14.05 -5.28 13.80
CA LEU A 115 -12.91 -4.44 13.38
C LEU A 115 -13.25 -2.95 13.26
N GLY A 116 -14.47 -2.53 13.62
CA GLY A 116 -14.90 -1.13 13.46
C GLY A 116 -15.00 -0.67 12.00
N LEU A 117 -15.08 -1.59 11.04
CA LEU A 117 -15.18 -1.29 9.62
C LEU A 117 -16.61 -0.84 9.24
N PRO A 118 -16.77 0.08 8.27
CA PRO A 118 -18.08 0.48 7.78
C PRO A 118 -18.89 -0.73 7.29
N LEU A 119 -20.13 -0.91 7.75
CA LEU A 119 -20.96 -2.03 7.28
C LEU A 119 -21.33 -1.93 5.80
N ARG A 120 -21.37 -0.71 5.28
CA ARG A 120 -21.63 -0.37 3.88
C ARG A 120 -20.93 0.95 3.56
N TYR A 121 -20.53 1.10 2.32
CA TYR A 121 -20.17 2.38 1.73
C TYR A 121 -21.34 2.99 0.96
N ASP A 122 -21.29 4.30 0.74
CA ASP A 122 -22.25 5.01 -0.11
C ASP A 122 -22.01 4.71 -1.60
N LYS A 123 -22.95 5.11 -2.44
CA LYS A 123 -22.90 4.85 -3.88
C LYS A 123 -21.70 5.54 -4.55
N CYS A 124 -21.33 6.75 -4.11
CA CYS A 124 -20.22 7.49 -4.70
C CYS A 124 -18.89 6.81 -4.43
N SER A 125 -18.68 6.28 -3.22
CA SER A 125 -17.49 5.48 -2.89
C SER A 125 -17.33 4.27 -3.82
N TYR A 126 -18.43 3.55 -4.08
CA TYR A 126 -18.43 2.42 -5.01
C TYR A 126 -18.18 2.83 -6.48
N GLN A 127 -18.72 3.97 -6.93
CA GLN A 127 -18.44 4.46 -8.28
C GLN A 127 -16.99 4.90 -8.42
N TRP A 128 -16.46 5.60 -7.42
CA TRP A 128 -15.08 6.06 -7.40
C TRP A 128 -14.09 4.90 -7.50
N CYS A 129 -14.32 3.78 -6.79
CA CYS A 129 -13.41 2.65 -6.89
C CYS A 129 -13.42 1.96 -8.26
N LEU A 130 -14.54 2.01 -9.00
CA LEU A 130 -14.66 1.42 -10.34
C LEU A 130 -14.13 2.34 -11.45
N ASP A 131 -14.40 3.64 -11.37
CA ASP A 131 -14.13 4.57 -12.47
C ASP A 131 -12.74 5.19 -12.41
N TRP A 132 -12.16 5.38 -11.22
CA TRP A 132 -10.96 6.20 -11.05
C TRP A 132 -9.78 5.47 -10.39
N LYS A 133 -10.04 4.46 -9.57
CA LYS A 133 -9.00 3.73 -8.84
C LYS A 133 -8.56 2.46 -9.57
N GLN A 134 -7.57 1.79 -8.97
CA GLN A 134 -6.93 0.59 -9.52
C GLN A 134 -7.87 -0.61 -9.69
N MET A 135 -9.10 -0.56 -9.18
CA MET A 135 -10.10 -1.60 -9.38
C MET A 135 -10.58 -1.71 -10.84
N GLY A 136 -10.72 -0.57 -11.53
CA GLY A 136 -11.28 -0.54 -12.87
C GLY A 136 -12.75 -0.98 -12.93
N LYS A 137 -13.35 -0.88 -14.12
CA LYS A 137 -14.79 -1.15 -14.30
C LYS A 137 -15.17 -2.61 -14.08
N ARG A 138 -14.26 -3.54 -14.39
CA ARG A 138 -14.47 -4.99 -14.29
C ARG A 138 -13.24 -5.67 -13.72
N CYS A 139 -13.44 -6.80 -13.08
CA CYS A 139 -12.38 -7.70 -12.68
C CYS A 139 -11.91 -8.48 -13.90
N ASP A 140 -10.78 -8.08 -14.48
CA ASP A 140 -10.15 -8.78 -15.59
C ASP A 140 -9.25 -9.90 -15.05
N ALA A 141 -9.83 -11.10 -14.91
CA ALA A 141 -9.06 -12.32 -14.73
C ALA A 141 -8.67 -12.90 -16.10
N PRO A 142 -7.55 -13.65 -16.21
CA PRO A 142 -7.01 -14.11 -17.50
C PRO A 142 -8.02 -14.78 -18.44
N ASN A 143 -9.06 -15.41 -17.88
CA ASN A 143 -10.05 -16.15 -18.65
C ASN A 143 -11.48 -15.60 -18.54
N VAL A 144 -11.75 -14.64 -17.63
CA VAL A 144 -13.11 -14.13 -17.38
C VAL A 144 -13.04 -12.66 -16.93
N SER A 145 -13.66 -11.78 -17.72
CA SER A 145 -13.99 -10.42 -17.29
C SER A 145 -15.38 -10.43 -16.64
N ARG A 146 -15.45 -10.10 -15.35
CA ARG A 146 -16.70 -10.08 -14.58
C ARG A 146 -16.84 -8.80 -13.77
N ASP A 147 -18.05 -8.53 -13.31
CA ASP A 147 -18.31 -7.37 -12.46
C ASP A 147 -17.73 -7.62 -11.05
N TRP A 148 -17.25 -6.54 -10.43
CA TRP A 148 -16.79 -6.56 -9.05
C TRP A 148 -17.95 -6.81 -8.11
N THR A 149 -17.76 -7.72 -7.15
CA THR A 149 -18.74 -7.92 -6.08
C THR A 149 -18.65 -6.77 -5.08
N LYS A 150 -19.76 -6.48 -4.39
CA LYS A 150 -19.75 -5.45 -3.34
C LYS A 150 -18.73 -5.74 -2.25
N GLU A 151 -18.51 -7.00 -1.90
CA GLU A 151 -17.54 -7.36 -0.87
C GLU A 151 -16.11 -7.05 -1.31
N GLU A 152 -15.76 -7.33 -2.57
CA GLU A 152 -14.47 -6.95 -3.13
C GLU A 152 -14.28 -5.43 -3.12
N MET A 153 -15.32 -4.69 -3.51
CA MET A 153 -15.27 -3.22 -3.51
C MET A 153 -15.10 -2.68 -2.09
N MET A 154 -15.82 -3.25 -1.12
CA MET A 154 -15.65 -2.87 0.29
C MET A 154 -14.24 -3.20 0.80
N ALA A 155 -13.69 -4.36 0.46
CA ALA A 155 -12.33 -4.73 0.86
C ALA A 155 -11.29 -3.76 0.27
N TYR A 156 -11.46 -3.34 -0.99
CA TYR A 156 -10.61 -2.32 -1.60
C TYR A 156 -10.74 -0.96 -0.90
N LEU A 157 -11.96 -0.53 -0.59
CA LEU A 157 -12.21 0.73 0.11
C LEU A 157 -11.67 0.73 1.55
N ASP A 158 -11.78 -0.40 2.25
CA ASP A 158 -11.19 -0.58 3.58
C ASP A 158 -9.67 -0.42 3.51
N TRP A 159 -9.04 -1.12 2.55
CA TRP A 159 -7.60 -1.06 2.34
C TRP A 159 -7.15 0.34 1.94
N SER A 160 -7.82 0.98 0.98
CA SER A 160 -7.46 2.33 0.53
C SER A 160 -7.52 3.34 1.67
N LYS A 161 -8.55 3.26 2.52
CA LYS A 161 -8.66 4.15 3.67
C LYS A 161 -7.57 3.87 4.71
N ALA A 162 -7.33 2.60 5.03
CA ALA A 162 -6.27 2.21 5.96
C ALA A 162 -4.88 2.64 5.46
N GLU A 163 -4.66 2.62 4.14
CA GLU A 163 -3.42 3.06 3.52
C GLU A 163 -3.27 4.58 3.58
N ASP A 164 -4.33 5.34 3.30
CA ASP A 164 -4.34 6.79 3.46
C ASP A 164 -4.04 7.18 4.92
N ASP A 165 -4.71 6.53 5.89
CA ASP A 165 -4.49 6.74 7.32
C ASP A 165 -3.04 6.39 7.74
N ARG A 166 -2.44 5.34 7.15
CA ARG A 166 -1.04 4.94 7.40
C ARG A 166 -0.06 6.01 6.90
N VAL A 167 -0.26 6.47 5.67
CA VAL A 167 0.59 7.51 5.07
C VAL A 167 0.45 8.82 5.85
N GLU A 168 -0.76 9.21 6.24
CA GLU A 168 -0.99 10.39 7.07
C GLU A 168 -0.31 10.26 8.44
N ALA A 169 -0.40 9.11 9.10
CA ALA A 169 0.30 8.86 10.36
C ALA A 169 1.84 8.93 10.21
N GLN A 170 2.40 8.38 9.12
CA GLN A 170 3.82 8.48 8.84
C GLN A 170 4.26 9.93 8.63
N VAL A 171 3.49 10.69 7.86
CA VAL A 171 3.75 12.13 7.65
C VAL A 171 3.62 12.90 8.97
N ALA A 172 2.65 12.58 9.82
CA ALA A 172 2.48 13.22 11.12
C ALA A 172 3.70 12.98 12.04
N VAL A 173 4.18 11.73 12.14
CA VAL A 173 5.40 11.39 12.90
C VAL A 173 6.61 12.14 12.37
N GLU A 174 6.72 12.21 11.04
CA GLU A 174 7.80 12.96 10.40
C GLU A 174 7.72 14.46 10.71
N MET A 175 6.52 15.05 10.64
CA MET A 175 6.30 16.46 10.99
C MET A 175 6.64 16.77 12.45
N GLU A 176 6.38 15.85 13.37
CA GLU A 176 6.75 16.00 14.78
C GLU A 176 8.26 15.90 15.01
N SER A 177 8.93 14.96 14.33
CA SER A 177 10.37 14.71 14.51
C SER A 177 11.26 15.72 13.76
N SER A 178 10.83 16.18 12.59
CA SER A 178 11.53 17.11 11.72
C SER A 178 10.50 18.03 11.05
N PRO A 179 10.06 19.09 11.74
CA PRO A 179 9.23 20.10 11.10
C PRO A 179 10.00 20.62 9.90
N PHE A 180 9.48 20.39 8.69
CA PHE A 180 10.15 20.65 7.41
C PHE A 180 10.95 21.96 7.43
N SER A 181 12.25 21.89 7.71
CA SER A 181 13.10 23.08 7.86
C SER A 181 13.45 23.69 6.50
N SER A 182 13.31 22.90 5.43
CA SER A 182 13.43 23.30 4.02
C SER A 182 12.44 22.50 3.15
N ARG A 183 12.06 23.05 1.99
CA ARG A 183 11.22 22.33 1.02
C ARG A 183 11.94 21.05 0.57
N ARG A 184 11.29 19.88 0.72
CA ARG A 184 11.71 18.65 0.04
C ARG A 184 11.66 18.87 -1.47
N GLY A 185 12.68 18.40 -2.18
CA GLY A 185 12.66 18.37 -3.64
C GLY A 185 11.60 17.37 -4.12
N MET A 186 11.05 17.60 -5.31
CA MET A 186 10.15 16.63 -5.96
C MET A 186 10.80 15.24 -6.05
N HIS A 187 12.11 15.18 -6.30
CA HIS A 187 12.88 13.93 -6.37
C HIS A 187 12.86 13.15 -5.06
N ASP A 188 13.17 13.79 -3.93
CA ASP A 188 13.18 13.15 -2.61
C ASP A 188 11.82 12.56 -2.24
N ILE A 189 10.73 13.23 -2.65
CA ILE A 189 9.36 12.75 -2.45
C ILE A 189 9.11 11.47 -3.25
N TRP A 190 9.54 11.43 -4.52
CA TRP A 190 9.41 10.22 -5.34
C TRP A 190 10.27 9.07 -4.84
N GLU A 191 11.50 9.32 -4.40
CA GLU A 191 12.37 8.28 -3.82
C GLU A 191 11.76 7.70 -2.53
N ALA A 192 11.28 8.55 -1.64
CA ALA A 192 10.61 8.10 -0.41
C ALA A 192 9.35 7.26 -0.73
N ALA A 193 8.54 7.69 -1.69
CA ALA A 193 7.35 6.95 -2.13
C ALA A 193 7.70 5.61 -2.78
N ALA A 194 8.78 5.54 -3.58
CA ALA A 194 9.24 4.31 -4.19
C ALA A 194 9.74 3.31 -3.12
N ALA A 195 10.57 3.77 -2.19
CA ALA A 195 11.07 2.95 -1.09
C ALA A 195 9.93 2.41 -0.20
N ASP A 196 8.94 3.24 0.11
CA ASP A 196 7.74 2.80 0.85
C ASP A 196 6.93 1.76 0.06
N SER A 197 6.74 1.97 -1.24
CA SER A 197 6.05 1.01 -2.11
C SER A 197 6.76 -0.34 -2.16
N GLU A 198 8.09 -0.36 -2.26
CA GLU A 198 8.90 -1.58 -2.23
C GLU A 198 8.80 -2.28 -0.87
N ALA A 199 8.84 -1.52 0.23
CA ALA A 199 8.68 -2.07 1.57
C ALA A 199 7.30 -2.73 1.76
N GLN A 200 6.22 -2.09 1.31
CA GLN A 200 4.87 -2.67 1.37
C GLN A 200 4.75 -3.93 0.48
N GLN A 201 5.35 -3.89 -0.72
CA GLN A 201 5.41 -5.06 -1.57
C GLN A 201 6.12 -6.22 -0.87
N ALA A 202 7.27 -5.99 -0.22
CA ALA A 202 8.02 -7.02 0.48
C ALA A 202 7.22 -7.67 1.63
N ILE A 203 6.52 -6.86 2.43
CA ILE A 203 5.67 -7.33 3.54
C ILE A 203 4.56 -8.26 3.04
N HIS A 204 3.96 -7.92 1.88
CA HIS A 204 2.82 -8.63 1.35
C HIS A 204 3.15 -9.74 0.33
N SER A 205 4.40 -9.81 -0.13
CA SER A 205 4.90 -10.86 -1.04
C SER A 205 5.53 -12.06 -0.33
N GLY A 206 5.96 -11.90 0.92
CA GLY A 206 6.78 -12.88 1.65
C GLY A 206 6.03 -13.80 2.61
N ARG A 207 4.75 -14.13 2.37
CA ARG A 207 3.92 -14.94 3.28
C ARG A 207 3.32 -16.17 2.62
#